data_AF-A0A6L5FYR2-F1
#
_entry.id   AF-A0A6L5FYR2-F1
#
_cell.length_a   1.000
_cell.length_b   1.000
_cell.length_c   1.000
_cell.angle_alpha   90.00
_cell.angle_beta   90.00
_cell.angle_gamma   90.00
#
_symmetry.space_group_name_H-M   'P 1'
#
loop_
_entity.id
_entity.type
_entity.pdbx_description
1 polymer ?
#
loop_
_entity_poly.entity_id
_entity_poly.type
_entity_poly.pdbx_seq_one_letter_code
_entity_poly.pdbx_strand_id
1 'polypeptide(L)'
;MPGGGEMVIIFLVLLLLFGASRLPKLARSMGQASKEFKTGLKEGYTPEEIEGPCPFCEVKVPAEAKFCPGCGKSAEDIVAEKSRKSA
;
A
#
# COMPACT_ATOMS: atom_id res chain seq x y z
N MET A 1 1.21 30.09 7.75
CA MET A 1 0.75 29.05 6.80
C MET A 1 0.73 29.71 5.45
N PRO A 2 1.62 29.35 4.51
CA PRO A 2 1.60 29.95 3.19
C PRO A 2 0.23 29.74 2.57
N GLY A 3 -0.37 30.81 2.08
CA GLY A 3 -1.70 30.80 1.50
C GLY A 3 -1.70 30.06 0.16
N GLY A 4 -2.83 29.48 -0.23
CA GLY A 4 -2.95 28.74 -1.49
C GLY A 4 -2.46 29.52 -2.73
N GLY A 5 -2.53 30.86 -2.70
CA GLY A 5 -1.99 31.72 -3.75
C GLY A 5 -0.47 31.67 -3.91
N GLU A 6 0.29 31.59 -2.82
CA GLU A 6 1.76 31.49 -2.87
C GLU A 6 2.20 30.16 -3.50
N MET A 7 1.50 29.07 -3.20
CA MET A 7 1.77 27.75 -3.77
C MET A 7 1.53 27.73 -5.28
N VAL A 8 0.49 28.42 -5.78
CA VAL A 8 0.22 28.54 -7.22
C VAL A 8 1.34 29.31 -7.92
N ILE A 9 1.82 30.42 -7.35
CA ILE A 9 2.92 31.20 -7.93
C ILE A 9 4.19 30.36 -8.03
N ILE A 10 4.55 29.63 -6.98
CA ILE A 10 5.72 28.74 -6.98
C ILE A 10 5.58 27.67 -8.06
N PHE A 11 4.40 27.06 -8.19
CA PHE A 11 4.13 26.05 -9.21
C PHE A 11 4.25 26.61 -10.63
N LEU A 12 3.78 27.85 -10.83
CA LEU A 12 3.87 28.57 -12.10
C LEU A 12 5.32 28.84 -12.49
N VAL A 13 6.15 29.30 -11.54
CA VAL A 13 7.59 29.49 -11.75
C VAL A 13 8.28 28.17 -12.09
N LEU A 14 8.00 27.09 -11.37
CA LEU A 14 8.55 25.76 -11.67
C LEU A 14 8.12 25.26 -13.06
N LEU A 15 6.86 25.49 -13.45
CA LEU A 15 6.37 25.13 -14.78
C LEU A 15 7.05 25.95 -15.89
N LEU A 16 7.42 27.21 -15.65
CA LEU A 16 8.17 28.02 -16.60
C LEU A 16 9.64 27.56 -16.74
N LEU A 17 10.29 27.20 -15.63
CA LEU A 17 11.68 26.74 -15.63
C LEU A 17 11.86 25.33 -16.21
N PHE A 18 11.02 24.39 -15.76
CA PHE A 18 11.09 22.99 -16.17
C PHE A 18 10.25 22.68 -17.41
N GLY A 19 9.26 23.52 -17.71
CA GLY A 19 8.28 23.28 -18.77
C GLY A 19 7.13 22.35 -18.35
N ALA A 20 5.93 22.58 -18.90
CA ALA A 20 4.73 21.81 -18.60
C ALA A 20 4.85 20.30 -18.89
N SER A 21 5.79 19.89 -19.75
CA SER A 21 6.00 18.49 -20.14
C SER A 21 6.97 17.72 -19.25
N ARG A 22 7.87 18.37 -18.50
CA ARG A 22 8.92 17.68 -17.74
C ARG A 22 8.44 17.21 -16.37
N LEU A 23 7.70 18.04 -15.64
CA LEU A 23 7.06 17.66 -14.37
C LEU A 23 6.24 16.35 -14.46
N PRO A 24 5.29 16.20 -15.39
CA PRO A 24 4.50 14.98 -15.49
C PRO A 24 5.33 13.77 -15.95
N LYS A 25 6.36 13.99 -16.76
CA LYS A 25 7.25 12.92 -17.23
C LYS A 25 8.07 12.33 -16.08
N LEU A 26 8.62 13.20 -15.22
CA LEU A 26 9.34 12.83 -13.99
C LEU A 26 8.41 12.15 -12.98
N ALA A 27 7.20 12.68 -12.77
CA ALA A 27 6.21 12.08 -11.89
C ALA A 27 5.79 10.68 -12.37
N ARG A 28 5.64 10.48 -13.68
CA ARG A 28 5.33 9.16 -14.25
C ARG A 28 6.45 8.15 -14.03
N SER A 29 7.71 8.52 -14.31
CA SER A 29 8.85 7.60 -14.11
C SER A 29 9.08 7.27 -12.63
N MET A 30 8.94 8.26 -11.75
CA MET A 30 9.03 8.07 -10.30
C MET A 30 7.87 7.23 -9.76
N GLY A 31 6.65 7.44 -10.28
CA GLY A 31 5.47 6.66 -9.93
C GLY A 31 5.57 5.21 -10.37
N GLN A 32 6.17 4.94 -11.53
CA GLN A 32 6.48 3.59 -11.99
C GLN A 32 7.47 2.89 -11.05
N ALA A 33 8.58 3.55 -10.68
CA ALA A 33 9.54 2.99 -9.72
C ALA A 33 8.89 2.68 -8.35
N SER A 34 8.09 3.60 -7.81
CA SER A 34 7.34 3.35 -6.57
C SER A 34 6.30 2.25 -6.69
N LYS A 35 5.68 2.08 -7.86
CA LYS A 35 4.72 1.01 -8.13
C LYS A 35 5.42 -0.35 -8.14
N GLU A 36 6.49 -0.49 -8.92
CA GLU A 36 7.29 -1.73 -8.98
C GLU A 36 7.87 -2.07 -7.60
N PHE A 37 8.34 -1.06 -6.85
CA PHE A 37 8.81 -1.26 -5.48
C PHE A 37 7.72 -1.81 -4.55
N LYS A 38 6.50 -1.25 -4.63
CA LYS A 38 5.36 -1.72 -3.83
C LYS A 38 4.86 -3.10 -4.28
N THR A 39 4.99 -3.43 -5.55
CA THR A 39 4.66 -4.76 -6.11
C THR A 39 5.68 -5.79 -5.63
N GLY A 40 6.98 -5.51 -5.75
CA GLY A 40 8.04 -6.39 -5.23
C GLY A 40 7.99 -6.61 -3.71
N LEU A 41 7.61 -5.58 -2.93
CA LEU A 41 7.34 -5.73 -1.50
C LEU A 41 6.15 -6.65 -1.20
N LYS A 42 5.15 -6.71 -2.09
CA LYS A 42 4.01 -7.63 -1.96
C LYS A 42 4.32 -9.02 -2.49
N GLU A 43 5.13 -9.16 -3.54
CA GLU A 43 5.53 -10.47 -4.07
C GLU A 43 6.51 -11.18 -3.15
N GLY A 44 7.38 -10.44 -2.45
CA GLY A 44 8.18 -11.00 -1.35
C GLY A 44 7.34 -11.44 -0.15
N TYR A 45 6.05 -11.05 -0.13
CA TYR A 45 5.06 -11.44 0.86
C TYR A 45 3.99 -12.29 0.18
N THR A 46 4.31 -13.53 -0.20
CA THR A 46 3.30 -14.47 -0.72
C THR A 46 2.18 -14.59 0.31
N PRO A 47 0.96 -14.10 0.04
CA PRO A 47 -0.15 -14.36 0.91
C PRO A 47 -0.46 -15.85 0.76
N GLU A 48 -0.02 -16.67 1.71
CA GLU A 48 -0.59 -18.00 1.85
C GLU A 48 -2.10 -17.83 2.03
N GLU A 49 -2.85 -18.52 1.19
CA GLU A 49 -4.29 -18.43 1.07
C GLU A 49 -4.94 -18.79 2.42
N ILE A 50 -5.44 -17.78 3.14
CA ILE A 50 -6.00 -17.94 4.49
C ILE A 50 -7.46 -18.33 4.37
N GLU A 51 -7.73 -19.51 3.81
CA GLU A 51 -9.07 -20.07 3.89
C GLU A 51 -9.24 -20.77 5.24
N GLY A 52 -10.01 -20.15 6.13
CA GLY A 52 -10.39 -20.75 7.42
C GLY A 52 -10.90 -19.76 8.47
N PRO A 53 -11.50 -20.27 9.56
CA PRO A 53 -11.89 -19.46 10.72
C PRO A 53 -10.67 -18.84 11.40
N CYS A 54 -10.74 -17.56 11.79
CA CYS A 54 -9.62 -16.93 12.51
C CYS A 54 -9.41 -17.59 13.89
N PRO A 55 -8.17 -18.01 14.26
CA PRO A 55 -7.87 -18.63 15.55
C PRO A 55 -7.94 -17.67 16.76
N PHE A 56 -8.17 -16.37 16.51
CA PHE A 56 -8.33 -15.32 17.53
C PHE A 56 -9.77 -14.93 17.80
N CYS A 57 -10.68 -15.13 16.84
CA CYS A 57 -12.01 -14.52 16.84
C CYS A 57 -13.11 -15.39 16.22
N GLU A 58 -12.77 -16.56 15.69
CA GLU A 58 -13.64 -17.51 15.01
C GLU A 58 -14.52 -16.97 13.87
N VAL A 59 -14.30 -15.73 13.41
CA VAL A 59 -14.95 -15.17 12.23
C VAL A 59 -14.32 -15.73 10.95
N LYS A 60 -15.16 -15.95 9.94
CA LYS A 60 -14.73 -16.42 8.62
C LYS A 60 -13.99 -15.29 7.89
N VAL A 61 -12.70 -15.47 7.64
CA VAL A 61 -11.87 -14.50 6.91
C VAL A 61 -11.94 -14.83 5.42
N PRO A 62 -12.32 -13.88 4.54
CA PRO A 62 -12.28 -14.10 3.09
C PRO A 62 -10.84 -14.01 2.56
N ALA A 63 -10.55 -14.75 1.48
CA ALA A 63 -9.20 -14.94 0.95
C ALA A 63 -8.46 -13.63 0.59
N GLU A 64 -9.19 -12.58 0.18
CA GLU A 64 -8.58 -11.28 -0.17
C GLU A 64 -8.48 -10.25 0.98
N ALA A 65 -8.96 -10.56 2.19
CA ALA A 65 -8.93 -9.59 3.28
C ALA A 65 -7.54 -9.49 3.93
N LYS A 66 -6.90 -8.34 3.76
CA LYS A 66 -5.63 -7.99 4.45
C LYS A 66 -5.75 -7.94 5.98
N PHE A 67 -6.97 -7.77 6.49
CA PHE A 67 -7.27 -7.65 7.91
C PHE A 67 -8.53 -8.44 8.24
N CYS A 68 -8.54 -9.10 9.39
CA CYS A 68 -9.71 -9.80 9.88
C CYS A 68 -10.81 -8.81 10.31
N PRO A 69 -12.05 -8.96 9.80
CA PRO A 69 -13.16 -8.04 10.09
C PRO A 69 -13.66 -8.09 11.55
N GLY A 70 -13.30 -9.13 12.31
CA GLY A 70 -13.70 -9.26 13.72
C GLY A 70 -12.74 -8.59 14.69
N CYS A 71 -11.43 -8.87 14.56
CA CYS A 71 -10.42 -8.46 15.54
C CYS A 71 -9.38 -7.44 15.02
N GLY A 72 -9.43 -7.08 13.72
CA GLY A 72 -8.51 -6.11 13.12
C GLY A 72 -7.07 -6.58 12.94
N LYS A 73 -6.76 -7.85 13.25
CA LYS A 73 -5.45 -8.45 13.02
C LYS A 73 -5.18 -8.62 11.53
N SER A 74 -3.93 -8.43 11.11
CA SER A 74 -3.54 -8.63 9.71
C SER A 74 -3.63 -10.12 9.36
N ALA A 75 -3.91 -10.38 8.09
CA ALA A 75 -3.81 -11.70 7.47
C ALA A 75 -2.50 -12.43 7.86
N GLU A 76 -1.42 -11.65 7.90
CA GLU A 76 -0.04 -12.00 8.25
C GLU A 76 0.10 -12.60 9.66
N ASP A 77 -0.42 -11.88 10.67
CA ASP A 77 -0.41 -12.32 12.07
C ASP A 77 -1.24 -13.60 12.26
N ILE A 78 -2.31 -13.75 11.49
CA ILE A 78 -3.24 -14.88 11.58
C ILE A 78 -2.61 -16.15 11.05
N VAL A 79 -1.89 -16.09 9.92
CA VAL A 79 -1.14 -17.23 9.35
C VAL A 79 0.00 -17.64 10.28
N ALA A 80 0.76 -16.67 10.78
CA ALA A 80 1.87 -16.91 11.70
C ALA A 80 1.42 -17.64 12.97
N GLU A 81 0.26 -17.26 13.54
CA GLU A 81 -0.27 -17.93 14.73
C GLU A 81 -0.93 -19.29 14.43
N LYS A 82 -1.61 -19.41 13.28
CA LYS A 82 -2.18 -20.69 12.82
C LYS A 82 -1.08 -21.74 12.63
N SER A 83 0.06 -21.35 12.06
CA SER A 83 1.23 -22.23 11.90
C SER A 83 1.88 -22.59 13.23
N ARG A 84 1.84 -21.71 14.25
CA ARG A 84 2.34 -22.01 15.60
C ARG A 84 1.45 -22.98 16.38
N LYS A 85 0.13 -22.90 16.23
CA LYS A 85 -0.83 -23.78 16.93
C LYS A 85 -0.99 -25.15 16.27
N SER A 86 -0.56 -25.31 15.02
CA SER A 86 -0.71 -26.55 14.25
C SER A 86 0.56 -27.42 14.23
N ALA A 87 1.61 -27.00 14.92
CA ALA A 87 2.83 -27.76 15.23
C ALA A 87 2.79 -28.26 16.68
#